data_AF-A0A842K2C4-F1
#
_entry.id   AF-A0A842K2C4-F1
#
_cell.length_a   1.000
_cell.length_b   1.000
_cell.length_c   1.000
_cell.angle_alpha   90.00
_cell.angle_beta   90.00
_cell.angle_gamma   90.00
#
_symmetry.space_group_name_H-M   'P 1'
#
loop_
_entity.id
_entity.type
_entity.pdbx_description
1 polymer ?
#
loop_
_entity_poly.entity_id
_entity_poly.type
_entity_poly.pdbx_seq_one_letter_code
_entity_poly.pdbx_strand_id
1 'polypeptide(L)'
;MRNHLPLALDLGILIFAWIVVISRFCLVRSRHARIVTMLILCFTAVDTLKAGPINDALTFYLDARTVRLAAHVLCVVAAAVAAWAAASAAKRLRPARLASGVVAASAGLIALDGLAGQRDHVIEAVHPQGIAVAYFTIYAGSIVVFEAYAATVLAAAIRTDRPNRGLLAPSATVVGLFLATGLNALTLLWYAIRAATGEIGPAEQFQRNSNGNLFAYFTLVVALVGAAAVVRRTSGESAINRSSVNVTDLQVLWRDLTDAAPHVKLDMKDLGPDARTVRMITECIDTLYDLGLDPATVTITDLHSAPRVPNTKTLTDSRVTATDVINLARRWDSRSLRD
;
A
#
# COMPACT_ATOMS: atom_id res chain seq x y z
N MET A 1 11.60 -20.63 -16.69
CA MET A 1 10.96 -19.34 -16.33
C MET A 1 9.44 -19.45 -16.30
N ARG A 2 8.87 -20.28 -17.18
CA ARG A 2 7.50 -20.81 -17.10
C ARG A 2 7.17 -21.42 -15.72
N ASN A 3 5.91 -21.30 -15.31
CA ASN A 3 5.35 -22.00 -14.15
C ASN A 3 5.09 -23.48 -14.50
N HIS A 4 5.54 -24.38 -13.63
CA HIS A 4 5.35 -25.83 -13.74
C HIS A 4 4.31 -26.34 -12.74
N LEU A 5 3.44 -25.45 -12.24
CA LEU A 5 2.32 -25.81 -11.39
C LEU A 5 1.23 -26.55 -12.20
N PRO A 6 0.41 -27.39 -11.55
CA PRO A 6 -0.81 -27.89 -12.18
C PRO A 6 -1.65 -26.74 -12.74
N LEU A 7 -2.14 -26.89 -13.98
CA LEU A 7 -2.80 -25.81 -14.74
C LEU A 7 -3.92 -25.11 -13.95
N ALA A 8 -4.73 -25.89 -13.22
CA ALA A 8 -5.82 -25.36 -12.40
C ALA A 8 -5.31 -24.44 -11.28
N LEU A 9 -4.18 -24.77 -10.65
CA LEU A 9 -3.57 -23.94 -9.61
C LEU A 9 -2.92 -22.69 -10.20
N ASP A 10 -2.20 -22.81 -11.31
CA ASP A 10 -1.54 -21.69 -12.00
C ASP A 10 -2.57 -20.63 -12.46
N LEU A 11 -3.62 -21.08 -13.16
CA LEU A 11 -4.72 -20.20 -13.59
C LEU A 11 -5.52 -19.67 -12.40
N GLY A 12 -5.74 -20.49 -11.37
CA GLY A 12 -6.46 -20.07 -10.16
C GLY A 12 -5.77 -18.91 -9.44
N ILE A 13 -4.45 -19.00 -9.25
CA ILE A 13 -3.63 -17.93 -8.66
C ILE A 13 -3.70 -16.67 -9.54
N LEU A 14 -3.51 -16.83 -10.85
CA LEU A 14 -3.49 -15.71 -11.79
C LEU A 14 -4.83 -14.97 -11.84
N ILE A 15 -5.94 -15.70 -11.98
CA ILE A 15 -7.30 -15.14 -12.03
C ILE A 15 -7.62 -14.44 -10.72
N PHE A 16 -7.30 -15.07 -9.57
CA PHE A 16 -7.51 -14.45 -8.27
C PHE A 16 -6.73 -13.13 -8.15
N ALA A 17 -5.46 -13.11 -8.56
CA ALA A 17 -4.63 -11.91 -8.52
C ALA A 17 -5.23 -10.78 -9.39
N TRP A 18 -5.69 -11.09 -10.61
CA TRP A 18 -6.37 -10.12 -11.48
C TRP A 18 -7.68 -9.59 -10.88
N ILE A 19 -8.50 -10.46 -10.29
CA ILE A 19 -9.72 -10.05 -9.59
C ILE A 19 -9.39 -9.06 -8.47
N VAL A 20 -8.35 -9.32 -7.67
CA VAL A 20 -7.90 -8.42 -6.61
C VAL A 20 -7.45 -7.08 -7.19
N VAL A 21 -6.65 -7.08 -8.26
CA VAL A 21 -6.18 -5.84 -8.92
C VAL A 21 -7.36 -5.00 -9.40
N ILE A 22 -8.29 -5.60 -10.16
CA ILE A 22 -9.47 -4.92 -10.70
C ILE A 22 -10.34 -4.37 -9.56
N SER A 23 -10.63 -5.21 -8.56
CA SER A 23 -11.43 -4.81 -7.39
C SER A 23 -10.80 -3.65 -6.65
N ARG A 24 -9.47 -3.66 -6.47
CA ARG A 24 -8.75 -2.55 -5.84
C ARG A 24 -8.79 -1.29 -6.68
N PHE A 25 -8.64 -1.37 -8.01
CA PHE A 25 -8.79 -0.20 -8.87
C PHE A 25 -10.18 0.45 -8.75
N CYS A 26 -11.23 -0.37 -8.74
CA CYS A 26 -12.61 0.12 -8.63
C CYS A 26 -12.91 0.71 -7.24
N LEU A 27 -12.46 0.03 -6.18
CA LEU A 27 -12.89 0.31 -4.82
C LEU A 27 -11.90 1.19 -4.04
N VAL A 28 -10.64 1.30 -4.46
CA VAL A 28 -9.56 1.89 -3.66
C VAL A 28 -9.00 3.18 -4.27
N ARG A 29 -9.46 4.33 -3.75
CA ARG A 29 -9.16 5.67 -4.32
C ARG A 29 -8.05 6.47 -3.62
N SER A 30 -7.58 6.05 -2.44
CA SER A 30 -6.53 6.82 -1.73
C SER A 30 -5.17 6.68 -2.43
N ARG A 31 -4.37 7.76 -2.41
CA ARG A 31 -3.06 7.82 -3.09
C ARG A 31 -2.13 6.67 -2.67
N HIS A 32 -1.99 6.41 -1.36
CA HIS A 32 -1.15 5.33 -0.84
C HIS A 32 -1.63 3.95 -1.29
N ALA A 33 -2.94 3.74 -1.35
CA ALA A 33 -3.49 2.44 -1.68
C ALA A 33 -3.54 2.18 -3.21
N ARG A 34 -3.50 3.24 -4.03
CA ARG A 34 -3.19 3.13 -5.47
C ARG A 34 -1.77 2.63 -5.71
N ILE A 35 -0.78 3.05 -4.90
CA ILE A 35 0.60 2.57 -5.07
C ILE A 35 0.71 1.07 -4.76
N VAL A 36 0.06 0.60 -3.68
CA VAL A 36 -0.03 -0.84 -3.38
C VAL A 36 -0.74 -1.60 -4.50
N THR A 37 -1.76 -1.00 -5.14
CA THR A 37 -2.46 -1.60 -6.27
C THR A 37 -1.56 -1.71 -7.50
N MET A 38 -0.73 -0.69 -7.77
CA MET A 38 0.28 -0.74 -8.83
C MET A 38 1.34 -1.80 -8.57
N LEU A 39 1.73 -2.00 -7.31
CA LEU A 39 2.65 -3.07 -6.94
C LEU A 39 2.05 -4.45 -7.25
N ILE A 40 0.82 -4.71 -6.79
CA ILE A 40 0.12 -5.97 -7.06
C ILE A 40 -0.01 -6.17 -8.58
N LEU A 41 -0.39 -5.12 -9.33
CA LEU A 41 -0.48 -5.16 -10.79
C LEU A 41 0.85 -5.57 -11.44
N CYS A 42 1.99 -5.04 -10.98
CA CYS A 42 3.29 -5.41 -11.54
C CYS A 42 3.60 -6.89 -11.31
N PHE A 43 3.32 -7.42 -10.11
CA PHE A 43 3.49 -8.84 -9.81
C PHE A 43 2.56 -9.72 -10.66
N THR A 44 1.28 -9.35 -10.72
CA THR A 44 0.30 -10.05 -11.55
C THR A 44 0.70 -10.03 -13.03
N ALA A 45 1.23 -8.92 -13.54
CA ALA A 45 1.70 -8.83 -14.92
C ALA A 45 2.90 -9.74 -15.19
N VAL A 46 3.89 -9.79 -14.28
CA VAL A 46 5.02 -10.73 -14.41
C VAL A 46 4.53 -12.18 -14.34
N ASP A 47 3.62 -12.51 -13.44
CA ASP A 47 3.08 -13.86 -13.30
C ASP A 47 2.25 -14.26 -14.52
N THR A 48 1.53 -13.31 -15.14
CA THR A 48 0.83 -13.50 -16.42
C THR A 48 1.79 -13.97 -17.51
N LEU A 49 3.00 -13.37 -17.58
CA LEU A 49 4.01 -13.79 -18.57
C LEU A 49 4.60 -15.18 -18.27
N LYS A 50 4.50 -15.66 -17.04
CA LYS A 50 5.05 -16.96 -16.61
C LYS A 50 4.02 -18.08 -16.60
N ALA A 51 2.73 -17.75 -16.54
CA ALA A 51 1.63 -18.70 -16.53
C ALA A 51 1.70 -19.63 -17.75
N GLY A 52 1.58 -20.94 -17.55
CA GLY A 52 1.93 -21.98 -18.52
C GLY A 52 1.38 -21.73 -19.93
N PRO A 53 0.05 -21.64 -20.13
CA PRO A 53 -0.54 -21.44 -21.45
C PRO A 53 -0.16 -20.10 -22.11
N ILE A 54 -0.02 -19.05 -21.32
CA ILE A 54 0.32 -17.71 -21.82
C ILE A 54 1.78 -17.66 -22.22
N ASN A 55 2.67 -18.23 -21.40
CA ASN A 55 4.08 -18.35 -21.70
C ASN A 55 4.29 -19.18 -22.98
N ASP A 56 3.60 -20.32 -23.12
CA ASP A 56 3.68 -21.18 -24.30
C ASP A 56 3.23 -20.42 -25.56
N ALA A 57 2.13 -19.67 -25.49
CA ALA A 57 1.66 -18.85 -26.60
C ALA A 57 2.64 -17.71 -26.94
N LEU A 58 3.14 -16.98 -25.94
CA LEU A 58 4.06 -15.87 -26.17
C LEU A 58 5.41 -16.34 -26.71
N THR A 59 5.93 -17.47 -26.22
CA THR A 59 7.20 -18.03 -26.70
C THR A 59 7.08 -18.55 -28.13
N PHE A 60 5.90 -19.02 -28.55
CA PHE A 60 5.62 -19.35 -29.94
C PHE A 60 5.74 -18.14 -30.88
N TYR A 61 5.29 -16.95 -30.47
CA TYR A 61 5.31 -15.74 -31.33
C TYR A 61 6.58 -14.89 -31.23
N LEU A 62 7.26 -14.88 -30.08
CA LEU A 62 8.31 -13.88 -29.77
C LEU A 62 9.67 -14.45 -29.38
N ASP A 63 9.83 -15.77 -29.18
CA ASP A 63 10.98 -16.41 -28.55
C ASP A 63 11.02 -16.35 -27.00
N ALA A 64 11.58 -17.40 -26.38
CA ALA A 64 11.60 -17.57 -24.93
C ALA A 64 12.49 -16.55 -24.20
N ARG A 65 13.51 -16.03 -24.86
CA ARG A 65 14.45 -15.05 -24.30
C ARG A 65 13.82 -13.67 -24.24
N THR A 66 13.05 -13.29 -25.25
CA THR A 66 12.29 -12.04 -25.31
C THR A 66 11.21 -11.99 -24.23
N VAL A 67 10.44 -13.07 -24.04
CA VAL A 67 9.45 -13.17 -22.95
C VAL A 67 10.11 -13.05 -21.58
N ARG A 68 11.28 -13.68 -21.40
CA ARG A 68 12.08 -13.58 -20.19
C ARG A 68 12.61 -12.17 -19.92
N LEU A 69 13.13 -11.49 -20.94
CA LEU A 69 13.57 -10.11 -20.84
C LEU A 69 12.43 -9.19 -20.40
N ALA A 70 11.25 -9.33 -21.01
CA ALA A 70 10.07 -8.57 -20.62
C ALA A 70 9.69 -8.79 -19.15
N ALA A 71 9.71 -10.05 -18.70
CA ALA A 71 9.45 -10.39 -17.30
C ALA A 71 10.51 -9.78 -16.34
N HIS A 72 11.80 -9.80 -16.70
CA HIS A 72 12.84 -9.16 -15.89
C HIS A 72 12.69 -7.64 -15.82
N VAL A 73 12.38 -6.98 -16.94
CA VAL A 73 12.10 -5.52 -16.96
C VAL A 73 10.91 -5.19 -16.05
N LEU A 74 9.83 -5.96 -16.12
CA LEU A 74 8.67 -5.78 -15.25
C LEU A 74 9.01 -6.01 -13.76
N CYS A 75 9.88 -6.96 -13.43
CA CYS A 75 10.38 -7.12 -12.04
C CYS A 75 11.15 -5.87 -11.56
N VAL A 76 11.99 -5.28 -12.41
CA VAL A 76 12.71 -4.03 -12.07
C VAL A 76 11.71 -2.88 -11.86
N VAL A 77 10.68 -2.79 -12.70
CA VAL A 77 9.58 -1.83 -12.53
C VAL A 77 8.85 -2.06 -11.21
N ALA A 78 8.55 -3.32 -10.86
CA ALA A 78 7.88 -3.67 -9.60
C ALA A 78 8.69 -3.20 -8.39
N ALA A 79 10.01 -3.43 -8.40
CA ALA A 79 10.92 -2.97 -7.34
C ALA A 79 10.96 -1.43 -7.26
N ALA A 80 10.96 -0.73 -8.39
CA ALA A 80 10.88 0.73 -8.41
C ALA A 80 9.54 1.28 -7.91
N VAL A 81 8.42 0.60 -8.20
CA VAL A 81 7.09 0.94 -7.66
C VAL A 81 7.05 0.75 -6.16
N ALA A 82 7.69 -0.30 -5.63
CA ALA A 82 7.84 -0.49 -4.18
C ALA A 82 8.66 0.63 -3.53
N ALA A 83 9.79 0.99 -4.14
CA ALA A 83 10.61 2.13 -3.72
C ALA A 83 9.83 3.45 -3.74
N TRP A 84 9.00 3.65 -4.76
CA TRP A 84 8.07 4.78 -4.81
C TRP A 84 7.07 4.71 -3.65
N ALA A 85 6.46 3.56 -3.37
CA ALA A 85 5.53 3.39 -2.26
C ALA A 85 6.13 3.82 -0.93
N ALA A 86 7.32 3.31 -0.63
CA ALA A 86 8.09 3.63 0.56
C ALA A 86 8.42 5.13 0.64
N ALA A 87 8.96 5.70 -0.43
CA ALA A 87 9.35 7.10 -0.46
C ALA A 87 8.16 8.07 -0.43
N SER A 88 7.02 7.69 -1.01
CA SER A 88 5.77 8.44 -0.93
C SER A 88 5.17 8.39 0.47
N ALA A 89 5.22 7.25 1.16
CA ALA A 89 4.77 7.12 2.55
C ALA A 89 5.63 7.98 3.49
N ALA A 90 6.94 8.02 3.26
CA ALA A 90 7.90 8.83 4.01
C ALA A 90 7.96 10.31 3.58
N LYS A 91 7.14 10.77 2.62
CA LYS A 91 7.18 12.13 2.03
C LYS A 91 8.57 12.55 1.50
N ARG A 92 9.40 11.59 1.07
CA ARG A 92 10.77 11.80 0.55
C ARG A 92 10.94 11.41 -0.92
N LEU A 93 9.83 11.40 -1.66
CA LEU A 93 9.79 10.90 -3.03
C LEU A 93 10.64 11.74 -4.00
N ARG A 94 11.49 11.06 -4.77
CA ARG A 94 12.23 11.64 -5.91
C ARG A 94 11.91 10.84 -7.19
N PRO A 95 10.79 11.13 -7.88
CA PRO A 95 10.29 10.26 -8.94
C PRO A 95 11.22 10.20 -10.15
N ALA A 96 11.89 11.31 -10.49
CA ALA A 96 12.84 11.36 -11.59
C ALA A 96 14.01 10.38 -11.44
N ARG A 97 14.51 10.17 -10.21
CA ARG A 97 15.61 9.23 -9.93
C ARG A 97 15.18 7.76 -10.04
N LEU A 98 13.95 7.47 -9.63
CA LEU A 98 13.40 6.13 -9.79
C LEU A 98 13.16 5.81 -11.27
N ALA A 99 12.57 6.74 -12.01
CA ALA A 99 12.36 6.61 -13.45
C ALA A 99 13.68 6.46 -14.21
N SER A 100 14.69 7.29 -13.92
CA SER A 100 16.01 7.17 -14.56
C SER A 100 16.68 5.83 -14.25
N GLY A 101 16.55 5.33 -13.02
CA GLY A 101 17.07 4.01 -12.63
C GLY A 101 16.41 2.87 -13.40
N VAL A 102 15.08 2.91 -13.56
CA VAL A 102 14.33 1.91 -14.35
C VAL A 102 14.74 1.96 -15.81
N VAL A 103 14.85 3.16 -16.39
CA VAL A 103 15.27 3.33 -17.79
C VAL A 103 16.69 2.82 -18.01
N ALA A 104 17.63 3.19 -17.13
CA ALA A 104 19.02 2.74 -17.23
C ALA A 104 19.14 1.21 -17.10
N ALA A 105 18.46 0.60 -16.12
CA ALA A 105 18.46 -0.85 -15.95
C ALA A 105 17.82 -1.56 -17.15
N SER A 106 16.67 -1.07 -17.64
CA SER A 106 15.98 -1.65 -18.79
C SER A 106 16.82 -1.56 -20.06
N ALA A 107 17.43 -0.39 -20.32
CA ALA A 107 18.33 -0.20 -21.46
C ALA A 107 19.55 -1.13 -21.36
N GLY A 108 20.14 -1.29 -20.18
CA GLY A 108 21.24 -2.22 -19.95
C GLY A 108 20.86 -3.68 -20.20
N LEU A 109 19.69 -4.12 -19.71
CA LEU A 109 19.18 -5.47 -19.96
C LEU A 109 18.91 -5.72 -21.44
N ILE A 110 18.28 -4.76 -22.13
CA ILE A 110 17.99 -4.85 -23.57
C ILE A 110 19.30 -4.89 -24.38
N ALA A 111 20.27 -4.03 -24.04
CA ALA A 111 21.55 -3.98 -24.74
C ALA A 111 22.34 -5.30 -24.56
N LEU A 112 22.41 -5.83 -23.34
CA LEU A 112 23.11 -7.09 -23.06
C LEU A 112 22.39 -8.31 -23.68
N ASP A 113 21.05 -8.31 -23.69
CA ASP A 113 20.28 -9.34 -24.42
C ASP A 113 20.49 -9.26 -25.94
N GLY A 114 20.64 -8.05 -26.48
CA GLY A 114 21.00 -7.84 -27.89
C GLY A 114 22.40 -8.37 -28.20
N LEU A 115 23.40 -8.00 -27.39
CA LEU A 115 24.80 -8.42 -27.52
C LEU A 115 24.98 -9.94 -27.37
N ALA A 116 24.10 -10.62 -26.62
CA ALA A 116 24.14 -12.06 -26.44
C ALA A 116 24.00 -12.85 -27.75
N GLY A 117 23.24 -12.35 -28.75
CA GLY A 117 23.13 -12.91 -30.12
C GLY A 117 22.49 -14.31 -30.28
N GLN A 118 22.75 -15.25 -29.36
CA GLN A 118 22.38 -16.67 -29.39
C GLN A 118 20.94 -16.90 -28.92
N ARG A 119 19.96 -16.51 -29.74
CA ARG A 119 18.51 -16.50 -29.40
C ARG A 119 17.92 -17.89 -29.11
N ASP A 120 18.59 -18.93 -29.58
CA ASP A 120 18.31 -20.34 -29.32
C ASP A 120 18.71 -20.79 -27.91
N HIS A 121 19.60 -20.06 -27.25
CA HIS A 121 20.04 -20.33 -25.88
C HIS A 121 19.30 -19.47 -24.85
N VAL A 122 19.05 -20.06 -23.69
CA VAL A 122 18.68 -19.27 -22.51
C VAL A 122 19.84 -18.35 -22.12
N ILE A 123 19.55 -17.15 -21.62
CA ILE A 123 20.56 -16.12 -21.35
C ILE A 123 21.68 -16.60 -20.41
N GLU A 124 21.40 -17.55 -19.51
CA GLU A 124 22.39 -18.17 -18.60
C GLU A 124 23.41 -19.06 -19.31
N ALA A 125 23.09 -19.55 -20.51
CA ALA A 125 23.92 -20.47 -21.29
C ALA A 125 24.64 -19.79 -22.46
N VAL A 126 24.55 -18.46 -22.56
CA VAL A 126 25.15 -17.69 -23.66
C VAL A 126 26.67 -17.60 -23.49
N HIS A 127 27.37 -17.77 -24.61
CA HIS A 127 28.80 -17.46 -24.71
C HIS A 127 29.03 -16.10 -25.39
N PRO A 128 29.98 -15.27 -24.91
CA PRO A 128 30.80 -15.48 -23.71
C PRO A 128 30.01 -15.31 -22.40
N GLN A 129 30.35 -16.12 -21.39
CA GLN A 129 29.62 -16.21 -20.10
C GLN A 129 29.61 -14.88 -19.32
N GLY A 130 30.59 -13.99 -19.59
CA GLY A 130 30.63 -12.65 -19.01
C GLY A 130 29.41 -11.79 -19.33
N ILE A 131 28.75 -12.02 -20.48
CA ILE A 131 27.50 -11.32 -20.86
C ILE A 131 26.36 -11.74 -19.94
N ALA A 132 26.23 -13.05 -19.66
CA ALA A 132 25.22 -13.57 -18.76
C ALA A 132 25.40 -13.03 -17.33
N VAL A 133 26.64 -13.03 -16.82
CA VAL A 133 26.96 -12.47 -15.48
C VAL A 133 26.66 -10.97 -15.42
N ALA A 134 27.06 -10.20 -16.43
CA ALA A 134 26.76 -8.77 -16.50
C ALA A 134 25.24 -8.52 -16.53
N TYR A 135 24.50 -9.30 -17.31
CA TYR A 135 23.04 -9.21 -17.42
C TYR A 135 22.37 -9.42 -16.05
N PHE A 136 22.70 -10.51 -15.36
CA PHE A 136 22.12 -10.79 -14.05
C PHE A 136 22.62 -9.84 -12.96
N THR A 137 23.81 -9.25 -13.12
CA THR A 137 24.32 -8.21 -12.22
C THR A 137 23.47 -6.94 -12.33
N ILE A 138 23.12 -6.50 -13.55
CA ILE A 138 22.21 -5.36 -13.74
C ILE A 138 20.82 -5.69 -13.21
N TYR A 139 20.31 -6.88 -13.53
CA TYR A 139 18.98 -7.33 -13.08
C TYR A 139 18.87 -7.37 -11.56
N ALA A 140 19.73 -8.15 -10.89
CA ALA A 140 19.69 -8.31 -9.44
C ALA A 140 20.13 -7.01 -8.72
N GLY A 141 21.17 -6.35 -9.23
CA GLY A 141 21.68 -5.11 -8.66
C GLY A 141 20.63 -4.00 -8.66
N SER A 142 19.88 -3.84 -9.74
CA SER A 142 18.81 -2.82 -9.79
C SER A 142 17.68 -3.09 -8.79
N ILE A 143 17.23 -4.35 -8.67
CA ILE A 143 16.22 -4.75 -7.67
C ILE A 143 16.72 -4.45 -6.26
N VAL A 144 17.93 -4.90 -5.93
CA VAL A 144 18.54 -4.69 -4.60
C VAL A 144 18.70 -3.20 -4.30
N VAL A 145 19.13 -2.38 -5.27
CA VAL A 145 19.27 -0.93 -5.09
C VAL A 145 17.92 -0.27 -4.80
N PHE A 146 16.87 -0.62 -5.54
CA PHE A 146 15.53 -0.09 -5.30
C PHE A 146 14.97 -0.51 -3.93
N GLU A 147 15.13 -1.78 -3.56
CA GLU A 147 14.67 -2.30 -2.28
C GLU A 147 15.47 -1.70 -1.11
N ALA A 148 16.79 -1.57 -1.23
CA ALA A 148 17.64 -0.90 -0.24
C ALA A 148 17.28 0.58 -0.07
N TYR A 149 16.99 1.28 -1.17
CA TYR A 149 16.47 2.65 -1.11
C TYR A 149 15.12 2.70 -0.39
N ALA A 150 14.19 1.78 -0.69
CA ALA A 150 12.91 1.68 0.00
C ALA A 150 13.09 1.48 1.52
N ALA A 151 13.95 0.55 1.91
CA ALA A 151 14.23 0.22 3.30
C ALA A 151 14.89 1.38 4.06
N THR A 152 15.89 2.04 3.46
CA THR A 152 16.58 3.18 4.08
C THR A 152 15.65 4.37 4.29
N VAL A 153 14.76 4.65 3.33
CA VAL A 153 13.77 5.73 3.44
C VAL A 153 12.74 5.44 4.54
N LEU A 154 12.26 4.20 4.64
CA LEU A 154 11.34 3.80 5.70
C LEU A 154 12.01 3.78 7.08
N ALA A 155 13.24 3.27 7.19
CA ALA A 155 14.00 3.28 8.43
C ALA A 155 14.27 4.70 8.92
N ALA A 156 14.60 5.63 8.01
CA ALA A 156 14.76 7.05 8.34
C ALA A 156 13.44 7.67 8.82
N ALA A 157 12.30 7.33 8.20
CA ALA A 157 10.99 7.83 8.60
C ALA A 157 10.56 7.31 9.98
N ILE A 158 10.76 6.02 10.26
CA ILE A 158 10.45 5.39 11.55
C ILE A 158 11.30 5.99 12.67
N ARG A 159 12.58 6.32 12.39
CA ARG A 159 13.45 6.97 13.39
C ARG A 159 12.99 8.37 13.76
N THR A 160 12.25 9.05 12.87
CA THR A 160 11.81 10.44 13.08
C THR A 160 10.35 10.58 13.55
N ASP A 161 9.51 9.54 13.41
CA ASP A 161 8.09 9.56 13.82
C ASP A 161 7.84 8.71 15.09
N ARG A 162 7.31 9.32 16.15
CA ARG A 162 6.53 8.65 17.23
C ARG A 162 5.08 9.17 17.16
N PRO A 163 4.00 8.39 17.39
CA PRO A 163 3.85 6.93 17.51
C PRO A 163 3.31 6.27 16.23
N ASN A 164 3.70 5.00 16.06
CA ASN A 164 3.65 4.20 14.83
C ASN A 164 2.28 3.60 14.47
N ARG A 165 1.40 4.32 13.74
CA ARG A 165 0.23 3.68 13.11
C ARG A 165 0.21 3.70 11.58
N GLY A 166 1.00 4.56 10.92
CA GLY A 166 0.98 4.71 9.45
C GLY A 166 2.04 3.94 8.65
N LEU A 167 3.15 3.53 9.29
CA LEU A 167 4.35 3.04 8.58
C LEU A 167 4.59 1.52 8.67
N LEU A 168 3.85 0.79 9.50
CA LEU A 168 4.00 -0.67 9.66
C LEU A 168 3.68 -1.43 8.36
N ALA A 169 2.56 -1.12 7.70
CA ALA A 169 2.15 -1.80 6.47
C ALA A 169 3.12 -1.55 5.29
N PRO A 170 3.59 -0.31 5.04
CA PRO A 170 4.66 -0.06 4.06
C PRO A 170 5.95 -0.84 4.35
N SER A 171 6.40 -0.89 5.61
CA SER A 171 7.62 -1.62 6.00
C SER A 171 7.49 -3.12 5.84
N ALA A 172 6.36 -3.71 6.24
CA ALA A 172 6.10 -5.13 6.02
C ALA A 172 6.04 -5.46 4.51
N THR A 173 5.48 -4.56 3.70
CA THR A 173 5.43 -4.72 2.25
C THR A 173 6.84 -4.71 1.64
N VAL A 174 7.71 -3.78 2.05
CA VAL A 174 9.11 -3.71 1.56
C VAL A 174 9.94 -4.92 1.99
N VAL A 175 9.79 -5.40 3.23
CA VAL A 175 10.48 -6.62 3.68
C VAL A 175 9.98 -7.85 2.93
N GLY A 176 8.66 -7.99 2.77
CA GLY A 176 8.07 -9.09 2.00
C GLY A 176 8.51 -9.10 0.55
N LEU A 177 8.61 -7.92 -0.07
CA LEU A 177 9.16 -7.75 -1.41
C LEU A 177 10.63 -8.16 -1.49
N PHE A 178 11.48 -7.70 -0.59
CA PHE A 178 12.89 -8.08 -0.58
C PHE A 178 13.08 -9.61 -0.47
N LEU A 179 12.28 -10.25 0.38
CA LEU A 179 12.29 -11.71 0.50
C LEU A 179 11.78 -12.41 -0.77
N ALA A 180 10.82 -11.82 -1.47
CA ALA A 180 10.19 -12.42 -2.65
C ALA A 180 10.99 -12.20 -3.95
N THR A 181 11.45 -10.97 -4.20
CA THR A 181 12.10 -10.56 -5.45
C THR A 181 13.60 -10.37 -5.30
N GLY A 182 14.07 -9.73 -4.23
CA GLY A 182 15.49 -9.51 -3.98
C GLY A 182 16.28 -10.81 -3.84
N LEU A 183 15.85 -11.70 -2.93
CA LEU A 183 16.49 -13.03 -2.76
C LEU A 183 16.42 -13.86 -4.05
N ASN A 184 15.27 -13.88 -4.72
CA ASN A 184 15.13 -14.63 -5.97
C ASN A 184 16.08 -14.11 -7.06
N ALA A 185 16.21 -12.80 -7.22
CA ALA A 185 17.13 -12.20 -8.17
C ALA A 185 18.60 -12.48 -7.84
N LEU A 186 18.98 -12.43 -6.56
CA LEU A 186 20.32 -12.79 -6.10
C LEU A 186 20.64 -14.27 -6.34
N THR A 187 19.67 -15.17 -6.17
CA THR A 187 19.88 -16.60 -6.46
C THR A 187 20.06 -16.87 -7.95
N LEU A 188 19.43 -16.09 -8.84
CA LEU A 188 19.68 -16.14 -10.28
C LEU A 188 21.07 -15.61 -10.66
N LEU A 189 21.53 -14.54 -10.01
CA LEU A 189 22.89 -14.05 -10.18
C LEU A 189 23.91 -15.08 -9.71
N TRP A 190 23.67 -15.70 -8.55
CA TRP A 190 24.49 -16.81 -8.06
C TRP A 190 24.53 -17.96 -9.07
N TYR A 191 23.39 -18.40 -9.61
CA TYR A 191 23.33 -19.39 -10.67
C TYR A 191 24.19 -19.01 -11.88
N ALA A 192 24.08 -17.77 -12.36
CA ALA A 192 24.85 -17.29 -13.52
C ALA A 192 26.37 -17.29 -13.25
N ILE A 193 26.80 -16.91 -12.05
CA ILE A 193 28.21 -16.96 -11.63
C ILE A 193 28.70 -18.42 -11.60
N ARG A 194 27.94 -19.33 -10.98
CA ARG A 194 28.31 -20.76 -10.90
C ARG A 194 28.35 -21.42 -12.28
N ALA A 195 27.43 -21.04 -13.17
CA ALA A 195 27.43 -21.49 -14.54
C ALA A 195 28.67 -20.99 -15.30
N ALA A 196 29.10 -19.75 -15.07
CA ALA A 196 30.31 -19.19 -15.66
C ALA A 196 31.60 -19.87 -15.14
N THR A 197 31.63 -20.32 -13.89
CA THR A 197 32.77 -21.06 -13.32
C THR A 197 32.73 -22.57 -13.59
N GLY A 198 31.69 -23.07 -14.27
CA GLY A 198 31.53 -24.50 -14.58
C GLY A 198 31.11 -25.38 -13.40
N GLU A 199 30.66 -24.78 -12.28
CA GLU A 199 30.35 -25.50 -11.05
C GLU A 199 28.84 -25.56 -10.75
N ILE A 200 28.05 -26.11 -11.69
CA ILE A 200 26.60 -26.26 -11.52
C ILE A 200 26.30 -27.54 -10.73
N GLY A 201 25.75 -27.38 -9.52
CA GLY A 201 25.29 -28.48 -8.68
C GLY A 201 23.76 -28.68 -8.69
N PRO A 202 23.26 -29.63 -7.88
CA PRO A 202 21.83 -29.91 -7.74
C PRO A 202 21.00 -28.73 -7.22
N ALA A 203 21.59 -27.89 -6.36
CA ALA A 203 20.91 -26.72 -5.78
C ALA A 203 20.65 -25.64 -6.85
N GLU A 204 21.64 -25.40 -7.70
CA GLU A 204 21.56 -24.46 -8.83
C GLU A 204 20.50 -24.91 -9.85
N GLN A 205 20.42 -26.22 -10.15
CA GLN A 205 19.39 -26.77 -11.03
C GLN A 205 17.98 -26.68 -10.41
N PHE A 206 17.86 -26.98 -9.11
CA PHE A 206 16.59 -26.85 -8.39
C PHE A 206 16.06 -25.41 -8.41
N GLN A 207 16.95 -24.43 -8.19
CA GLN A 207 16.61 -23.01 -8.25
C GLN A 207 16.10 -22.63 -9.65
N ARG A 208 16.82 -23.02 -10.71
CA ARG A 208 16.42 -22.72 -12.10
C ARG A 208 15.05 -23.28 -12.44
N ASN A 209 14.77 -24.50 -12.01
CA ASN A 209 13.53 -25.22 -12.35
C ASN A 209 12.33 -24.76 -11.51
N SER A 210 12.56 -24.33 -10.26
CA SER A 210 11.48 -23.96 -9.33
C SER A 210 11.15 -22.46 -9.33
N ASN A 211 11.97 -21.62 -9.97
CA ASN A 211 11.83 -20.16 -9.95
C ASN A 211 10.47 -19.65 -10.46
N GLY A 212 9.88 -20.29 -11.48
CA GLY A 212 8.53 -19.95 -11.95
C GLY A 212 7.49 -20.11 -10.83
N ASN A 213 7.45 -21.30 -10.24
CA ASN A 213 6.50 -21.66 -9.18
C ASN A 213 6.66 -20.76 -7.95
N LEU A 214 7.90 -20.45 -7.56
CA LEU A 214 8.18 -19.58 -6.43
C LEU A 214 7.56 -18.19 -6.64
N PHE A 215 7.62 -17.66 -7.86
CA PHE A 215 7.03 -16.37 -8.20
C PHE A 215 5.49 -16.38 -8.16
N ALA A 216 4.86 -17.46 -8.62
CA ALA A 216 3.41 -17.63 -8.52
C ALA A 216 2.93 -17.62 -7.05
N TYR A 217 3.64 -18.30 -6.15
CA TYR A 217 3.32 -18.27 -4.73
C TYR A 217 3.48 -16.88 -4.11
N PHE A 218 4.51 -16.11 -4.49
CA PHE A 218 4.64 -14.73 -4.04
C PHE A 218 3.50 -13.84 -4.56
N THR A 219 3.09 -14.04 -5.81
CA THR A 219 1.94 -13.33 -6.40
C THR A 219 0.65 -13.63 -5.62
N LEU A 220 0.42 -14.89 -5.25
CA LEU A 220 -0.71 -15.30 -4.41
C LEU A 220 -0.68 -14.60 -3.03
N VAL A 221 0.46 -14.60 -2.34
CA VAL A 221 0.60 -13.96 -1.02
C VAL A 221 0.32 -12.47 -1.11
N VAL A 222 0.89 -11.79 -2.11
CA VAL A 222 0.68 -10.35 -2.34
C VAL A 222 -0.78 -10.05 -2.69
N ALA A 223 -1.43 -10.90 -3.48
CA ALA A 223 -2.85 -10.79 -3.80
C ALA A 223 -3.75 -10.99 -2.56
N LEU A 224 -3.44 -11.97 -1.70
CA LEU A 224 -4.17 -12.20 -0.45
C LEU A 224 -4.09 -10.99 0.49
N VAL A 225 -2.90 -10.44 0.69
CA VAL A 225 -2.71 -9.19 1.46
C VAL A 225 -3.49 -8.03 0.81
N GLY A 226 -3.48 -7.96 -0.52
CA GLY A 226 -4.25 -6.99 -1.30
C GLY A 226 -5.76 -7.13 -1.12
N ALA A 227 -6.27 -8.35 -1.01
CA ALA A 227 -7.70 -8.67 -0.87
C ALA A 227 -8.27 -8.23 0.48
N ALA A 228 -7.50 -8.29 1.57
CA ALA A 228 -7.97 -7.88 2.90
C ALA A 228 -8.51 -6.43 2.93
N ALA A 229 -7.89 -5.52 2.18
CA ALA A 229 -8.34 -4.13 2.06
C ALA A 229 -9.59 -3.98 1.16
N VAL A 230 -9.81 -4.89 0.23
CA VAL A 230 -11.04 -4.96 -0.57
C VAL A 230 -12.19 -5.44 0.31
N VAL A 231 -11.99 -6.56 1.01
CA VAL A 231 -12.98 -7.18 1.91
C VAL A 231 -13.45 -6.20 2.97
N ARG A 232 -12.54 -5.51 3.67
CA ARG A 232 -12.87 -4.48 4.68
C ARG A 232 -13.73 -3.32 4.17
N ARG A 233 -13.69 -3.07 2.85
CA ARG A 233 -14.40 -1.96 2.22
C ARG A 233 -15.73 -2.40 1.65
N THR A 234 -15.82 -3.63 1.15
CA THR A 234 -17.07 -4.26 0.71
C THR A 234 -17.92 -4.73 1.89
N SER A 235 -17.31 -5.08 3.03
CA SER A 235 -18.01 -5.50 4.26
C SER A 235 -18.69 -4.37 5.02
N GLY A 236 -18.48 -3.10 4.63
CA GLY A 236 -19.03 -1.94 5.35
C GLY A 236 -18.39 -1.69 6.73
N GLU A 237 -17.48 -2.54 7.20
CA GLU A 237 -16.82 -2.41 8.51
C GLU A 237 -16.13 -1.05 8.69
N SER A 238 -15.57 -0.45 7.63
CA SER A 238 -15.01 0.91 7.72
C SER A 238 -16.06 2.00 7.90
N ALA A 239 -17.28 1.82 7.39
CA ALA A 239 -18.38 2.76 7.59
C ALA A 239 -18.98 2.57 8.99
N ILE A 240 -19.16 1.32 9.42
CA ILE A 240 -19.68 0.95 10.75
C ILE A 240 -18.70 1.42 11.84
N ASN A 241 -17.40 1.16 11.71
CA ASN A 241 -16.39 1.62 12.67
C ASN A 241 -16.23 3.14 12.69
N ARG A 242 -16.38 3.84 11.56
CA ARG A 242 -16.39 5.31 11.57
C ARG A 242 -17.65 5.87 12.18
N SER A 243 -18.79 5.24 11.93
CA SER A 243 -20.07 5.64 12.51
C SER A 243 -20.04 5.46 14.02
N SER A 244 -19.54 4.32 14.51
CA SER A 244 -19.42 4.06 15.95
C SER A 244 -18.44 5.02 16.61
N VAL A 245 -17.26 5.26 16.03
CA VAL A 245 -16.29 6.25 16.57
C VAL A 245 -16.90 7.66 16.59
N ASN A 246 -17.54 8.12 15.50
CA ASN A 246 -18.18 9.43 15.49
C ASN A 246 -19.27 9.58 16.57
N VAL A 247 -20.02 8.50 16.86
CA VAL A 247 -21.05 8.51 17.91
C VAL A 247 -20.41 8.55 19.30
N THR A 248 -19.34 7.81 19.54
CA THR A 248 -18.59 7.86 20.80
C THR A 248 -17.98 9.24 21.05
N ASP A 249 -17.30 9.82 20.06
CA ASP A 249 -16.68 11.15 20.17
C ASP A 249 -17.73 12.25 20.41
N LEU A 250 -18.87 12.16 19.70
CA LEU A 250 -20.00 13.07 19.89
C LEU A 250 -20.60 12.92 21.29
N GLN A 251 -20.69 11.71 21.83
CA GLN A 251 -21.23 11.47 23.16
C GLN A 251 -20.36 12.10 24.26
N VAL A 252 -19.04 12.07 24.11
CA VAL A 252 -18.11 12.74 25.03
C VAL A 252 -18.29 14.24 24.96
N LEU A 253 -18.25 14.83 23.76
CA LEU A 253 -18.46 16.27 23.57
C LEU A 253 -19.83 16.72 24.10
N TRP A 254 -20.89 15.97 23.81
CA TRP A 254 -22.24 16.26 24.27
C TRP A 254 -22.33 16.30 25.79
N ARG A 255 -21.68 15.35 26.47
CA ARG A 255 -21.64 15.32 27.93
C ARG A 255 -20.93 16.55 28.49
N ASP A 256 -19.75 16.88 27.98
CA ASP A 256 -18.97 18.02 28.46
C ASP A 256 -19.70 19.36 28.24
N LEU A 257 -20.34 19.53 27.08
CA LEU A 257 -21.14 20.71 26.77
C LEU A 257 -22.38 20.80 27.67
N THR A 258 -23.18 19.73 27.73
CA THR A 258 -24.40 19.73 28.53
C THR A 258 -24.15 19.78 30.04
N ASP A 259 -22.98 19.38 30.51
CA ASP A 259 -22.57 19.57 31.92
C ASP A 259 -22.28 21.06 32.21
N ALA A 260 -21.85 21.85 31.22
CA ALA A 260 -21.65 23.30 31.36
C ALA A 260 -22.95 24.11 31.20
N ALA A 261 -23.91 23.63 30.38
CA ALA A 261 -25.25 24.20 30.26
C ALA A 261 -26.35 23.16 30.51
N PRO A 262 -26.59 22.76 31.78
CA PRO A 262 -27.50 21.65 32.11
C PRO A 262 -28.95 21.83 31.68
N HIS A 263 -29.38 23.08 31.48
CA HIS A 263 -30.75 23.42 31.11
C HIS A 263 -31.07 23.13 29.63
N VAL A 264 -30.05 22.94 28.78
CA VAL A 264 -30.22 22.55 27.36
C VAL A 264 -30.45 21.04 27.21
N LYS A 265 -30.04 20.27 28.21
CA LYS A 265 -30.11 18.80 28.20
C LYS A 265 -31.55 18.32 28.33
N LEU A 266 -32.00 17.50 27.39
CA LEU A 266 -33.34 16.93 27.39
C LEU A 266 -33.27 15.41 27.54
N ASP A 267 -34.35 14.79 28.04
CA ASP A 267 -34.37 13.34 28.26
C ASP A 267 -34.32 12.58 26.92
N MET A 268 -33.41 11.61 26.82
CA MET A 268 -33.17 10.79 25.63
C MET A 268 -33.64 9.34 25.79
N LYS A 269 -34.24 8.98 26.93
CA LYS A 269 -34.55 7.58 27.31
C LYS A 269 -35.37 6.83 26.25
N ASP A 270 -36.32 7.51 25.62
CA ASP A 270 -37.26 6.90 24.66
C ASP A 270 -36.89 7.12 23.19
N LEU A 271 -35.74 7.74 22.90
CA LEU A 271 -35.30 7.99 21.54
C LEU A 271 -34.59 6.78 20.93
N GLY A 272 -34.88 6.48 19.66
CA GLY A 272 -34.09 5.53 18.86
C GLY A 272 -32.67 6.04 18.56
N PRO A 273 -31.75 5.18 18.10
CA PRO A 273 -30.33 5.53 17.94
C PRO A 273 -30.07 6.76 17.07
N ASP A 274 -30.68 6.83 15.89
CA ASP A 274 -30.53 7.96 14.97
C ASP A 274 -31.12 9.26 15.55
N ALA A 275 -32.25 9.14 16.23
CA ALA A 275 -32.90 10.26 16.91
C ALA A 275 -32.04 10.78 18.08
N ARG A 276 -31.34 9.90 18.82
CA ARG A 276 -30.37 10.30 19.85
C ARG A 276 -29.19 11.04 19.25
N THR A 277 -28.64 10.59 18.11
CA THR A 277 -27.53 11.29 17.45
C THR A 277 -27.94 12.68 17.00
N VAL A 278 -29.09 12.82 16.35
CA VAL A 278 -29.62 14.14 15.96
C VAL A 278 -29.81 15.01 17.19
N ARG A 279 -30.38 14.45 18.27
CA ARG A 279 -30.61 15.20 19.51
C ARG A 279 -29.32 15.64 20.19
N MET A 280 -28.30 14.78 20.28
CA MET A 280 -26.98 15.13 20.79
C MET A 280 -26.36 16.28 19.98
N ILE A 281 -26.46 16.24 18.65
CA ILE A 281 -25.99 17.34 17.79
C ILE A 281 -26.76 18.62 18.11
N THR A 282 -28.09 18.57 18.18
CA THR A 282 -28.92 19.75 18.49
C THR A 282 -28.55 20.34 19.85
N GLU A 283 -28.44 19.52 20.90
CA GLU A 283 -28.09 20.00 22.24
C GLU A 283 -26.67 20.56 22.32
N CYS A 284 -25.72 20.02 21.54
CA CYS A 284 -24.40 20.63 21.39
C CYS A 284 -24.46 22.01 20.71
N ILE A 285 -25.27 22.16 19.65
CA ILE A 285 -25.45 23.44 18.94
C ILE A 285 -26.08 24.47 19.89
N ASP A 286 -27.17 24.09 20.56
CA ASP A 286 -27.89 24.96 21.49
C ASP A 286 -27.02 25.38 22.67
N THR A 287 -26.18 24.47 23.19
CA THR A 287 -25.22 24.78 24.25
C THR A 287 -24.13 25.75 23.78
N LEU A 288 -23.57 25.53 22.59
CA LEU A 288 -22.55 26.45 22.04
C LEU A 288 -23.15 27.85 21.84
N TYR A 289 -24.41 27.93 21.44
CA TYR A 289 -25.13 29.18 21.32
C TYR A 289 -25.37 29.87 22.65
N ASP A 290 -25.86 29.14 23.66
CA ASP A 290 -26.09 29.70 25.00
C ASP A 290 -24.80 30.23 25.63
N LEU A 291 -23.68 29.54 25.41
CA LEU A 291 -22.35 29.94 25.90
C LEU A 291 -21.66 30.99 25.01
N GLY A 292 -22.21 31.33 23.84
CA GLY A 292 -21.60 32.26 22.89
C GLY A 292 -20.28 31.76 22.29
N LEU A 293 -20.09 30.44 22.20
CA LEU A 293 -18.84 29.80 21.76
C LEU A 293 -18.88 29.47 20.27
N ASP A 294 -17.80 29.81 19.56
CA ASP A 294 -17.64 29.45 18.15
C ASP A 294 -17.09 28.03 18.01
N PRO A 295 -17.82 27.09 17.37
CA PRO A 295 -17.37 25.72 17.17
C PRO A 295 -16.02 25.62 16.41
N ALA A 296 -15.65 26.62 15.61
CA ALA A 296 -14.40 26.60 14.87
C ALA A 296 -13.17 26.83 15.76
N THR A 297 -13.33 27.54 16.88
CA THR A 297 -12.20 28.02 17.71
C THR A 297 -12.24 27.51 19.15
N VAL A 298 -13.40 27.03 19.63
CA VAL A 298 -13.62 26.59 21.01
C VAL A 298 -12.73 25.41 21.44
N THR A 299 -12.26 25.47 22.68
CA THR A 299 -11.44 24.47 23.36
C THR A 299 -12.02 24.07 24.72
N ILE A 300 -11.54 22.96 25.30
CA ILE A 300 -11.94 22.50 26.66
C ILE A 300 -11.72 23.61 27.70
N THR A 301 -10.62 24.36 27.57
CA THR A 301 -10.26 25.43 28.50
C THR A 301 -11.25 26.59 28.46
N ASP A 302 -11.82 26.89 27.28
CA ASP A 302 -12.84 27.92 27.11
C ASP A 302 -14.15 27.54 27.81
N LEU A 303 -14.48 26.25 27.85
CA LEU A 303 -15.64 25.73 28.57
C LEU A 303 -15.52 25.90 30.09
N HIS A 304 -14.33 25.68 30.64
CA HIS A 304 -14.08 25.85 32.07
C HIS A 304 -13.99 27.32 32.51
N SER A 305 -13.76 28.23 31.58
CA SER A 305 -13.63 29.68 31.83
C SER A 305 -14.88 30.49 31.45
N ALA A 306 -15.86 29.85 30.80
CA ALA A 306 -17.11 30.48 30.41
C ALA A 306 -17.90 30.99 31.64
N PRO A 307 -18.37 32.25 31.64
CA PRO A 307 -19.21 32.76 32.70
C PRO A 307 -20.54 31.99 32.74
N ARG A 308 -20.96 31.53 33.92
CA ARG A 308 -22.24 30.83 34.15
C ARG A 308 -23.50 31.67 33.90
N VAL A 309 -23.35 32.89 33.39
CA VAL A 309 -24.45 33.82 33.14
C VAL A 309 -24.63 33.92 31.62
N PRO A 310 -25.82 33.59 31.09
CA PRO A 310 -26.06 33.57 29.65
C PRO A 310 -25.86 34.97 29.07
N ASN A 311 -24.94 35.11 28.12
CA ASN A 311 -24.63 36.38 27.50
C ASN A 311 -25.52 36.54 26.25
N THR A 312 -26.73 37.03 26.45
CA THR A 312 -27.79 37.13 25.42
C THR A 312 -27.51 38.13 24.29
N LYS A 313 -26.29 38.67 24.17
CA LYS A 313 -25.95 39.76 23.23
C LYS A 313 -25.11 39.36 22.01
N THR A 314 -24.58 38.15 21.95
CA THR A 314 -23.76 37.70 20.82
C THR A 314 -24.41 36.54 20.13
N LEU A 315 -25.41 36.79 19.29
CA LEU A 315 -25.92 35.75 18.38
C LEU A 315 -26.76 36.33 17.24
N THR A 316 -26.09 36.83 16.20
CA THR A 316 -26.78 37.16 14.95
C THR A 316 -26.09 36.64 13.68
N ASP A 317 -24.82 36.21 13.72
CA ASP A 317 -24.09 35.86 12.49
C ASP A 317 -23.45 34.46 12.44
N SER A 318 -23.35 33.70 13.53
CA SER A 318 -22.79 32.35 13.51
C SER A 318 -23.90 31.32 13.25
N ARG A 319 -24.04 30.79 12.02
CA ARG A 319 -24.86 29.58 11.76
C ARG A 319 -24.02 28.33 12.02
N VAL A 320 -24.14 27.74 13.22
CA VAL A 320 -23.48 26.48 13.56
C VAL A 320 -24.21 25.34 12.86
N THR A 321 -23.50 24.53 12.07
CA THR A 321 -24.09 23.36 11.39
C THR A 321 -23.76 22.06 12.12
N ALA A 322 -24.54 21.00 11.85
CA ALA A 322 -24.24 19.65 12.32
C ALA A 322 -22.84 19.17 11.91
N THR A 323 -22.34 19.63 10.75
CA THR A 323 -20.99 19.29 10.27
C THR A 323 -19.92 19.93 11.15
N ASP A 324 -20.16 21.14 11.65
CA ASP A 324 -19.21 21.86 12.51
C ASP A 324 -19.08 21.16 13.86
N VAL A 325 -20.19 20.69 14.43
CA VAL A 325 -20.21 19.94 15.70
C VAL A 325 -19.53 18.57 15.56
N ILE A 326 -19.78 17.84 14.48
CA ILE A 326 -19.10 16.56 14.23
C ILE A 326 -17.58 16.76 14.06
N ASN A 327 -17.18 17.82 13.37
CA ASN A 327 -15.77 18.16 13.23
C ASN A 327 -15.15 18.63 14.55
N LEU A 328 -15.90 19.35 15.39
CA LEU A 328 -15.49 19.73 16.73
C LEU A 328 -15.29 18.49 17.61
N ALA A 329 -16.22 17.54 17.63
CA ALA A 329 -16.12 16.30 18.40
C ALA A 329 -14.83 15.52 18.06
N ARG A 330 -14.51 15.40 16.76
CA ARG A 330 -13.25 14.78 16.32
C ARG A 330 -12.01 15.51 16.78
N ARG A 331 -12.03 16.84 16.79
CA ARG A 331 -10.92 17.66 17.29
C ARG A 331 -10.80 17.53 18.82
N TRP A 332 -11.93 17.48 19.51
CA TRP A 332 -12.04 17.36 20.96
C TRP A 332 -11.37 16.07 21.45
N ASP A 333 -11.71 14.92 20.87
CA ASP A 333 -11.08 13.63 21.20
C ASP A 333 -9.57 13.61 20.89
N SER A 334 -9.17 14.22 19.77
CA SER A 334 -7.73 14.30 19.42
C SER A 334 -6.88 15.13 20.41
N ARG A 335 -7.52 16.02 21.19
CA ARG A 335 -6.88 16.82 22.23
C ARG A 335 -7.01 16.17 23.61
N SER A 336 -8.15 15.56 23.95
CA SER A 336 -8.32 14.84 25.22
C SER A 336 -7.37 13.64 25.36
N LEU A 337 -6.92 13.05 24.25
CA LEU A 337 -5.88 12.00 24.25
C LEU A 337 -4.45 12.52 24.49
N ARG A 338 -4.24 13.84 24.58
CA ARG A 338 -2.93 14.46 24.82
C ARG A 338 -2.73 14.95 26.26
N ASP A 339 -3.82 15.13 27.00
CA ASP A 339 -3.83 15.53 28.41
C ASP A 339 -4.07 14.28 29.30
#